data_AF-A0A7C4G5G9-F1
#
_entry.id   AF-A0A7C4G5G9-F1
#
_cell.length_a   1.000
_cell.length_b   1.000
_cell.length_c   1.000
_cell.angle_alpha   90.00
_cell.angle_beta   90.00
_cell.angle_gamma   90.00
#
_symmetry.space_group_name_H-M   'P 1'
#
loop_
_entity.id
_entity.type
_entity.pdbx_description
1 polymer ?
#
loop_
_entity_poly.entity_id
_entity_poly.type
_entity_poly.pdbx_seq_one_letter_code
_entity_poly.pdbx_strand_id
1 'polypeptide(L)'
;MPTSIQPQGLPEAWKPLPAESLDEAVWNAWVAKGRTRDRRSSAARVNAVKWVSIAALLIAAALWSQLEAYEAVTKFVVAAGAIVVMLSLLRARRYTVAAVFGALTLLYNPVVAVFSLSGDWQRAVVVASAALFAATINWRWRKGGAAASRSVLGLLLVIGLTPAHASAADLSRYRDFELGTDLATIARQVSSSPSQANTIHRRPALIQDLSWRPQSLGPSANKESVQEVIFSFYDSKLFRIAISYDRYETEGLTADDFIEAISATFGTSERPTPPADGVQRAYGDQEEVVARWQDSQYCFDLIRSAYGPGFRLVGVLKKLQEPVQAAITEAKRLDDQEAPQREAARITAEEAAAAAKSEKARLANKPKFRP
;
A
#
# COMPACT_ATOMS: atom_id res chain seq x y z
N MET A 1 -74.86 -15.23 -11.88
CA MET A 1 -74.51 -14.26 -10.81
C MET A 1 -73.00 -14.36 -10.59
N PRO A 2 -72.21 -13.32 -10.89
CA PRO A 2 -70.77 -13.38 -10.71
C PRO A 2 -70.37 -12.88 -9.32
N THR A 3 -69.58 -13.69 -8.62
CA THR A 3 -69.00 -13.40 -7.31
C THR A 3 -67.80 -12.49 -7.48
N SER A 4 -67.89 -11.27 -6.93
CA SER A 4 -66.79 -10.31 -6.84
C SER A 4 -65.77 -10.79 -5.80
N ILE A 5 -64.52 -10.99 -6.22
CA ILE A 5 -63.39 -11.26 -5.32
C ILE A 5 -62.67 -9.93 -5.07
N GLN A 6 -62.68 -9.50 -3.81
CA GLN A 6 -61.97 -8.33 -3.29
C GLN A 6 -60.50 -8.70 -3.03
N PRO A 7 -59.50 -7.92 -3.50
CA PRO A 7 -58.10 -8.22 -3.22
C PRO A 7 -57.72 -7.84 -1.78
N GLN A 8 -57.15 -8.80 -1.06
CA GLN A 8 -56.57 -8.64 0.27
C GLN A 8 -55.37 -7.67 0.26
N GLY A 9 -55.26 -6.88 1.33
CA GLY A 9 -54.34 -5.77 1.48
C GLY A 9 -52.85 -6.14 1.47
N LEU A 10 -52.05 -5.22 0.92
CA LEU A 10 -50.60 -5.14 1.04
C LEU A 10 -50.21 -4.62 2.44
N PRO A 11 -49.17 -5.14 3.09
CA PRO A 11 -48.65 -4.58 4.32
C PRO A 11 -47.86 -3.28 4.05
N GLU A 12 -48.38 -2.16 4.57
CA GLU A 12 -47.65 -0.91 4.77
C GLU A 12 -46.54 -1.12 5.82
N ALA A 13 -45.27 -1.10 5.42
CA ALA A 13 -44.15 -0.71 6.30
C ALA A 13 -42.83 -0.61 5.54
N TRP A 14 -42.64 0.45 4.74
CA TRP A 14 -41.30 0.98 4.45
C TRP A 14 -41.34 2.49 4.62
N LYS A 15 -40.90 2.98 5.78
CA LYS A 15 -40.55 4.39 6.00
C LYS A 15 -39.03 4.52 5.84
N PRO A 16 -38.53 5.35 4.91
CA PRO A 16 -37.10 5.66 4.87
C PRO A 16 -36.72 6.47 6.12
N LEU A 17 -35.68 6.03 6.83
CA LEU A 17 -35.11 6.77 7.96
C LEU A 17 -34.55 8.11 7.47
N PRO A 18 -34.72 9.21 8.22
CA PRO A 18 -34.22 10.52 7.83
C PRO A 18 -32.68 10.51 7.83
N ALA A 19 -32.08 11.06 6.78
CA ALA A 19 -30.64 11.28 6.68
C ALA A 19 -30.21 12.26 7.77
N GLU A 20 -29.51 11.74 8.78
CA GLU A 20 -28.89 12.51 9.84
C GLU A 20 -27.84 13.44 9.20
N SER A 21 -28.13 14.75 9.16
CA SER A 21 -27.23 15.75 8.59
C SER A 21 -25.97 15.84 9.45
N LEU A 22 -24.83 15.41 8.91
CA LEU A 22 -23.53 15.48 9.56
C LEU A 22 -23.29 16.88 10.16
N ASP A 23 -23.01 16.92 11.46
CA ASP A 23 -22.84 18.14 12.24
C ASP A 23 -21.68 19.01 11.67
N GLU A 24 -22.03 20.18 11.14
CA GLU A 24 -21.14 21.14 10.46
C GLU A 24 -19.95 21.56 11.35
N ALA A 25 -20.12 21.51 12.67
CA ALA A 25 -19.05 21.79 13.62
C ALA A 25 -17.96 20.70 13.61
N VAL A 26 -18.36 19.43 13.47
CA VAL A 26 -17.44 18.29 13.35
C VAL A 26 -16.69 18.38 12.02
N TRP A 27 -17.40 18.74 10.94
CA TRP A 27 -16.80 18.96 9.62
C TRP A 27 -15.75 20.09 9.65
N ASN A 28 -16.06 21.25 10.23
CA ASN A 28 -15.13 22.37 10.29
C ASN A 28 -13.92 22.10 11.20
N ALA A 29 -14.12 21.43 12.35
CA ALA A 29 -13.04 20.98 13.21
C ALA A 29 -12.13 19.97 12.49
N TRP A 30 -12.71 19.10 11.67
CA TRP A 30 -11.98 18.14 10.83
C TRP A 30 -11.17 18.84 9.72
N VAL A 31 -11.77 19.79 8.99
CA VAL A 31 -11.06 20.57 7.95
C VAL A 31 -9.91 21.41 8.56
N ALA A 32 -10.09 21.94 9.77
CA ALA A 32 -9.02 22.61 10.50
C ALA A 32 -7.89 21.63 10.88
N LYS A 33 -8.24 20.40 11.30
CA LYS A 33 -7.28 19.35 11.67
C LYS A 33 -6.50 18.83 10.46
N GLY A 34 -7.15 18.61 9.30
CA GLY A 34 -6.50 18.21 8.04
C GLY A 34 -5.45 19.23 7.59
N ARG A 35 -5.79 20.52 7.62
CA ARG A 35 -4.86 21.62 7.28
C ARG A 35 -3.63 21.70 8.19
N THR A 36 -3.72 21.23 9.44
CA THR A 36 -2.54 21.13 10.34
C THR A 36 -1.66 19.92 10.05
N ARG A 37 -2.22 18.83 9.50
CA ARG A 37 -1.50 17.61 9.12
C ARG A 37 -0.70 17.80 7.83
N ASP A 38 -1.28 18.49 6.85
CA ASP A 38 -0.59 18.86 5.59
C ASP A 38 0.61 19.78 5.81
N ARG A 39 0.52 20.65 6.83
CA ARG A 39 1.65 21.52 7.24
C ARG A 39 2.81 20.72 7.84
N ARG A 40 2.56 19.54 8.43
CA ARG A 40 3.59 18.68 9.03
C ARG A 40 4.26 17.79 7.98
N SER A 41 3.48 17.19 7.07
CA SER A 41 4.01 16.37 5.97
C SER A 41 4.84 17.20 4.99
N SER A 42 4.37 18.39 4.61
CA SER A 42 5.14 19.32 3.77
C SER A 42 6.44 19.80 4.43
N ALA A 43 6.44 20.02 5.75
CA ALA A 43 7.64 20.36 6.49
C ALA A 43 8.68 19.22 6.52
N ALA A 44 8.23 17.96 6.61
CA ALA A 44 9.12 16.80 6.54
C ALA A 44 9.76 16.65 5.15
N ARG A 45 8.97 16.81 4.07
CA ARG A 45 9.46 16.77 2.68
C ARG A 45 10.52 17.85 2.40
N VAL A 46 10.27 19.08 2.84
CA VAL A 46 11.25 20.18 2.69
C VAL A 46 12.55 19.90 3.44
N ASN A 47 12.48 19.27 4.62
CA ASN A 47 13.68 18.90 5.37
C ASN A 47 14.48 17.79 4.68
N ALA A 48 13.82 16.78 4.12
CA ALA A 48 14.48 15.71 3.36
C ALA A 48 15.22 16.29 2.13
N VAL A 49 14.57 17.17 1.36
CA VAL A 49 15.20 17.81 0.18
C VAL A 49 16.41 18.66 0.57
N LYS A 50 16.37 19.37 1.71
CA LYS A 50 17.52 20.12 2.23
C LYS A 50 18.70 19.19 2.55
N TRP A 51 18.45 18.06 3.21
CA TRP A 51 19.49 17.09 3.54
C TRP A 51 20.13 16.47 2.30
N VAL A 52 19.33 16.11 1.30
CA VAL A 52 19.83 15.59 0.02
C VAL A 52 20.70 16.64 -0.70
N SER A 53 20.29 17.90 -0.69
CA SER A 53 21.04 19.01 -1.31
C SER A 53 22.38 19.26 -0.60
N ILE A 54 22.39 19.20 0.73
CA ILE A 54 23.63 19.32 1.54
C ILE A 54 24.57 18.17 1.22
N ALA A 55 24.08 16.93 1.20
CA ALA A 55 24.88 15.75 0.91
C ALA A 55 25.48 15.84 -0.50
N ALA A 56 24.68 16.20 -1.51
CA ALA A 56 25.16 16.37 -2.89
C ALA A 56 26.26 17.44 -2.99
N LEU A 57 26.09 18.60 -2.33
CA LEU A 57 27.10 19.66 -2.32
C LEU A 57 28.40 19.25 -1.60
N LEU A 58 28.31 18.49 -0.51
CA LEU A 58 29.48 18.00 0.22
C LEU A 58 30.23 16.91 -0.56
N ILE A 59 29.50 16.00 -1.21
CA ILE A 59 30.09 14.99 -2.09
C ILE A 59 30.79 15.68 -3.27
N ALA A 60 30.16 16.69 -3.87
CA ALA A 60 30.77 17.48 -4.92
C ALA A 60 32.05 18.19 -4.44
N ALA A 61 32.02 18.81 -3.25
CA ALA A 61 33.20 19.46 -2.68
C ALA A 61 34.34 18.48 -2.31
N ALA A 62 34.01 17.22 -1.98
CA ALA A 62 34.98 16.18 -1.62
C ALA A 62 35.59 15.49 -2.86
N LEU A 63 34.79 15.26 -3.91
CA LEU A 63 35.19 14.60 -5.15
C LEU A 63 35.51 15.60 -6.26
N TRP A 64 36.12 16.74 -5.90
CA TRP A 64 36.38 17.86 -6.82
C TRP A 64 37.20 17.48 -8.06
N SER A 65 38.06 16.46 -7.97
CA SER A 65 38.87 15.95 -9.09
C SER A 65 38.12 15.04 -10.07
N GLN A 66 36.92 14.55 -9.71
CA GLN A 66 36.08 13.68 -10.54
C GLN A 66 34.80 14.39 -11.01
N LEU A 67 34.71 15.70 -10.80
CA LEU A 67 33.45 16.43 -10.92
C LEU A 67 32.96 16.58 -12.36
N GLU A 68 33.86 16.55 -13.34
CA GLU A 68 33.52 16.73 -14.76
C GLU A 68 32.50 15.68 -15.23
N ALA A 69 32.56 14.46 -14.69
CA ALA A 69 31.60 13.40 -15.02
C ALA A 69 30.21 13.59 -14.39
N TYR A 70 30.09 14.41 -13.34
CA TYR A 70 28.87 14.57 -12.54
C TYR A 70 28.38 16.02 -12.45
N GLU A 71 28.93 16.90 -13.28
CA GLU A 71 28.68 18.34 -13.22
C GLU A 71 27.19 18.65 -13.45
N ALA A 72 26.62 18.10 -14.51
CA ALA A 72 25.22 18.31 -14.88
C ALA A 72 24.25 17.78 -13.82
N VAL A 73 24.53 16.61 -13.26
CA VAL A 73 23.69 15.97 -12.23
C VAL A 73 23.74 16.78 -10.94
N THR A 74 24.92 17.23 -10.53
CA THR A 74 25.11 18.05 -9.33
C THR A 74 24.39 19.38 -9.46
N LYS A 75 24.54 20.08 -10.59
CA LYS A 75 23.81 21.32 -10.91
C LYS A 75 22.30 21.11 -10.84
N PHE A 76 21.80 20.04 -11.46
CA PHE A 76 20.37 19.71 -11.44
C PHE A 76 19.82 19.48 -10.03
N VAL A 77 20.50 18.66 -9.22
CA VAL A 77 20.07 18.35 -7.84
C VAL A 77 20.06 19.61 -6.97
N VAL A 78 21.10 20.44 -7.07
CA VAL A 78 21.22 21.68 -6.28
C VAL A 78 20.18 22.72 -6.71
N ALA A 79 19.96 22.90 -8.02
CA ALA A 79 18.96 23.81 -8.53
C ALA A 79 17.53 23.37 -8.15
N ALA A 80 17.21 22.08 -8.31
CA ALA A 80 15.91 21.54 -7.88
C ALA A 80 15.69 21.70 -6.37
N GLY A 81 16.71 21.42 -5.56
CA GLY A 81 16.67 21.64 -4.11
C GLY A 81 16.46 23.10 -3.75
N ALA A 82 17.13 24.03 -4.44
CA ALA A 82 16.99 25.46 -4.23
C ALA A 82 15.58 25.97 -4.59
N ILE A 83 14.98 25.46 -5.69
CA ILE A 83 13.60 25.80 -6.09
C ILE A 83 12.59 25.37 -5.01
N VAL A 84 12.70 24.13 -4.51
CA VAL A 84 11.79 23.61 -3.48
C VAL A 84 11.91 24.44 -2.20
N VAL A 85 13.13 24.80 -1.78
CA VAL A 85 13.35 25.66 -0.60
C VAL A 85 12.83 27.07 -0.86
N MET A 86 13.08 27.66 -2.02
CA MET A 86 12.56 28.97 -2.43
C MET A 86 11.03 29.02 -2.36
N LEU A 87 10.33 28.07 -2.98
CA LEU A 87 8.88 27.98 -2.95
C LEU A 87 8.34 27.81 -1.52
N SER A 88 9.03 27.03 -0.69
CA SER A 88 8.66 26.89 0.73
C SER A 88 8.78 28.22 1.50
N LEU A 89 9.79 29.03 1.19
CA LEU A 89 10.04 30.33 1.83
C LEU A 89 9.08 31.42 1.31
N LEU A 90 8.72 31.39 0.03
CA LEU A 90 7.68 32.26 -0.55
C LEU A 90 6.33 32.00 0.11
N ARG A 91 5.95 30.73 0.28
CA ARG A 91 4.72 30.36 1.01
C ARG A 91 4.77 30.80 2.48
N ALA A 92 5.95 30.84 3.09
CA ALA A 92 6.18 31.37 4.43
C ALA A 92 6.35 32.91 4.49
N ARG A 93 6.14 33.62 3.36
CA ARG A 93 6.29 35.08 3.19
C ARG A 93 7.68 35.62 3.56
N ARG A 94 8.73 34.81 3.41
CA ARG A 94 10.14 35.19 3.67
C ARG A 94 10.86 35.50 2.37
N TYR A 95 10.48 36.61 1.74
CA TYR A 95 10.92 36.96 0.39
C TYR A 95 12.43 37.20 0.28
N THR A 96 13.07 37.75 1.32
CA THR A 96 14.52 38.02 1.31
C THR A 96 15.34 36.73 1.22
N VAL A 97 15.01 35.71 2.02
CA VAL A 97 15.70 34.41 1.97
C VAL A 97 15.32 33.65 0.70
N ALA A 98 14.06 33.75 0.26
CA ALA A 98 13.63 33.15 -1.01
C ALA A 98 14.42 33.69 -2.20
N ALA A 99 14.70 35.00 -2.24
CA ALA A 99 15.50 35.62 -3.29
C ALA A 99 16.93 35.05 -3.37
N VAL A 100 17.54 34.76 -2.21
CA VAL A 100 18.88 34.12 -2.17
C VAL A 100 18.86 32.72 -2.79
N PHE A 101 17.83 31.91 -2.51
CA PHE A 101 17.67 30.60 -3.15
C PHE A 101 17.27 30.69 -4.64
N GLY A 102 16.58 31.76 -5.05
CA GLY A 102 16.34 32.08 -6.45
C GLY A 102 17.64 32.38 -7.20
N ALA A 103 18.52 33.19 -6.61
CA ALA A 103 19.86 33.44 -7.15
C ALA A 103 20.69 32.15 -7.21
N LEU A 104 20.60 31.28 -6.20
CA LEU A 104 21.25 29.97 -6.18
C LEU A 104 20.75 29.05 -7.29
N THR A 105 19.44 29.08 -7.58
CA THR A 105 18.83 28.32 -8.68
C THR A 105 19.38 28.76 -10.03
N LEU A 106 19.53 30.07 -10.25
CA LEU A 106 20.12 30.60 -11.48
C LEU A 106 21.60 30.26 -11.59
N LEU A 107 22.33 30.30 -10.47
CA LEU A 107 23.76 29.99 -10.42
C LEU A 107 24.04 28.53 -10.77
N TYR A 108 23.24 27.58 -10.28
CA TYR A 108 23.39 26.14 -10.55
C TYR A 108 22.50 25.63 -11.68
N ASN A 109 21.98 26.51 -12.54
CA ASN A 109 21.10 26.10 -13.63
C ASN A 109 21.85 25.20 -14.64
N PRO A 110 21.41 23.96 -14.88
CA PRO A 110 22.09 23.07 -15.83
C PRO A 110 21.88 23.48 -17.30
N VAL A 111 20.85 24.29 -17.60
CA VAL A 111 20.52 24.72 -18.97
C VAL A 111 21.26 25.99 -19.39
N VAL A 112 21.49 26.90 -18.44
CA VAL A 112 22.23 28.15 -18.67
C VAL A 112 23.49 28.11 -17.82
N ALA A 113 24.63 27.80 -18.46
CA ALA A 113 25.91 27.68 -17.78
C ALA A 113 26.48 29.05 -17.36
N VAL A 114 25.88 29.66 -16.34
CA VAL A 114 26.39 30.91 -15.72
C VAL A 114 27.59 30.62 -14.82
N PHE A 115 27.73 29.38 -14.34
CA PHE A 115 28.75 28.94 -13.39
C PHE A 115 29.38 27.62 -13.84
N SER A 116 30.71 27.56 -13.83
CA SER A 116 31.49 26.34 -14.14
C SER A 116 32.08 25.78 -12.86
N LEU A 117 31.99 24.46 -12.66
CA LEU A 117 32.50 23.80 -11.45
C LEU A 117 34.00 23.45 -11.57
N SER A 118 34.80 24.38 -12.08
CA SER A 118 36.24 24.22 -12.29
C SER A 118 37.03 25.39 -11.68
N GLY A 119 37.77 25.11 -10.61
CA GLY A 119 38.63 26.08 -9.91
C GLY A 119 38.40 26.18 -8.39
N ASP A 120 39.41 26.67 -7.67
CA ASP A 120 39.44 26.65 -6.20
C ASP A 120 38.44 27.60 -5.54
N TRP A 121 38.16 28.76 -6.16
CA TRP A 121 37.18 29.70 -5.61
C TRP A 121 35.75 29.19 -5.80
N GLN A 122 35.48 28.42 -6.85
CA GLN A 122 34.18 27.78 -7.08
C GLN A 122 33.90 26.69 -6.05
N ARG A 123 34.93 26.00 -5.56
CA ARG A 123 34.81 25.05 -4.44
C ARG A 123 34.35 25.76 -3.17
N ALA A 124 34.87 26.95 -2.89
CA ALA A 124 34.42 27.77 -1.76
C ALA A 124 32.95 28.19 -1.91
N VAL A 125 32.50 28.51 -3.13
CA VAL A 125 31.09 28.82 -3.43
C VAL A 125 30.18 27.60 -3.22
N VAL A 126 30.61 26.39 -3.60
CA VAL A 126 29.87 25.13 -3.36
C VAL A 126 29.74 24.83 -1.87
N VAL A 127 30.82 24.99 -1.10
CA VAL A 127 30.80 24.80 0.35
C VAL A 127 29.93 25.87 1.04
N ALA A 128 30.03 27.13 0.62
CA ALA A 128 29.17 28.21 1.12
C ALA A 128 27.68 27.95 0.82
N SER A 129 27.38 27.37 -0.34
CA SER A 129 26.02 26.96 -0.71
C SER A 129 25.49 25.87 0.22
N ALA A 130 26.33 24.88 0.59
CA ALA A 130 25.95 23.84 1.55
C ALA A 130 25.66 24.42 2.93
N ALA A 131 26.49 25.36 3.39
CA ALA A 131 26.28 26.09 4.63
C ALA A 131 24.96 26.88 4.63
N LEU A 132 24.57 27.43 3.48
CA LEU A 132 23.29 28.13 3.31
C LEU A 132 22.10 27.20 3.50
N PHE A 133 22.12 26.00 2.91
CA PHE A 133 21.08 24.99 3.13
C PHE A 133 21.04 24.55 4.60
N ALA A 134 22.19 24.31 5.23
CA ALA A 134 22.29 23.94 6.65
C ALA A 134 21.75 25.03 7.60
N ALA A 135 22.03 26.30 7.32
CA ALA A 135 21.50 27.43 8.08
C ALA A 135 19.96 27.48 8.08
N THR A 136 19.32 27.07 6.98
CA THR A 136 17.85 26.99 6.91
C THR A 136 17.23 25.83 7.70
N ILE A 137 18.04 24.87 8.16
CA ILE A 137 17.60 23.79 9.07
C ILE A 137 17.67 24.29 10.51
N ASN A 138 18.78 24.93 10.87
CA ASN A 138 19.07 25.33 12.25
C ASN A 138 18.22 26.52 12.74
N TRP A 139 17.72 27.36 11.82
CA TRP A 139 16.85 28.49 12.17
C TRP A 139 15.54 28.08 12.85
N ARG A 140 15.11 26.82 12.71
CA ARG A 140 13.84 26.33 13.27
C ARG A 140 13.95 25.88 14.74
N TRP A 141 15.17 25.73 15.26
CA TRP A 141 15.44 25.29 16.64
C TRP A 141 15.78 26.43 17.61
N ARG A 142 15.94 27.66 17.14
CA ARG A 142 16.38 28.82 17.96
C ARG A 142 15.22 29.63 18.61
N LYS A 143 14.07 29.00 18.83
CA LYS A 143 12.96 29.55 19.67
C LYS A 143 12.58 28.62 20.83
N GLY A 144 13.55 27.89 21.36
CA GLY A 144 13.50 27.28 22.69
C GLY A 144 14.69 27.81 23.49
N GLY A 145 14.45 28.23 24.72
CA GLY A 145 15.43 28.89 25.59
C GLY A 145 16.75 28.15 25.75
N ALA A 146 17.78 28.92 26.07
CA ALA A 146 19.15 28.50 26.25
C ALA A 146 19.30 27.28 27.17
N ALA A 147 20.01 26.26 26.69
CA ALA A 147 20.90 25.43 27.50
C ALA A 147 21.96 24.79 26.61
N ALA A 148 23.20 25.25 26.81
CA ALA A 148 24.47 24.56 26.57
C ALA A 148 24.71 23.88 25.21
N SER A 149 25.32 24.66 24.33
CA SER A 149 26.33 24.20 23.37
C SER A 149 27.43 23.41 24.09
N ARG A 150 27.63 22.15 23.70
CA ARG A 150 28.90 21.40 23.73
C ARG A 150 28.72 20.07 23.02
N SER A 151 29.09 20.01 21.74
CA SER A 151 29.74 18.85 21.10
C SER A 151 30.01 19.20 19.64
N VAL A 152 31.15 19.83 19.43
CA VAL A 152 31.86 19.87 18.15
C VAL A 152 32.89 18.75 18.20
N LEU A 153 33.09 18.08 17.07
CA LEU A 153 34.14 17.12 16.75
C LEU A 153 34.06 15.73 17.39
N GLY A 154 33.72 14.75 16.55
CA GLY A 154 34.02 13.35 16.81
C GLY A 154 33.08 12.38 16.11
N LEU A 155 33.20 12.20 14.79
CA LEU A 155 33.32 10.88 14.14
C LEU A 155 33.49 11.05 12.62
N LEU A 156 34.75 11.11 12.20
CA LEU A 156 35.20 10.76 10.85
C LEU A 156 35.68 9.29 10.95
N LEU A 157 35.44 8.48 9.92
CA LEU A 157 35.68 7.03 9.81
C LEU A 157 34.73 6.12 10.61
N VAL A 158 33.68 5.60 9.97
CA VAL A 158 33.64 4.28 9.32
C VAL A 158 32.30 4.24 8.55
N ILE A 159 32.30 4.70 7.30
CA ILE A 159 31.34 4.20 6.32
C ILE A 159 32.21 3.39 5.36
N GLY A 160 32.36 2.10 5.69
CA GLY A 160 32.79 1.14 4.69
C GLY A 160 31.89 1.29 3.47
N LEU A 161 32.47 1.12 2.28
CA LEU A 161 31.72 1.00 1.04
C LEU A 161 30.53 0.05 1.25
N THR A 162 29.35 0.58 1.55
CA THR A 162 28.13 0.02 1.05
C THR A 162 28.00 0.63 -0.33
N PRO A 163 28.25 -0.11 -1.42
CA PRO A 163 27.76 0.36 -2.68
C PRO A 163 26.27 0.61 -2.48
N ALA A 164 25.83 1.86 -2.74
CA ALA A 164 24.45 2.11 -3.07
C ALA A 164 24.21 1.32 -4.36
N HIS A 165 23.95 0.02 -4.23
CA HIS A 165 23.15 -0.67 -5.20
C HIS A 165 21.91 0.22 -5.32
N ALA A 166 21.70 0.77 -6.51
CA ALA A 166 20.34 0.99 -6.95
C ALA A 166 19.65 -0.35 -6.66
N SER A 167 18.93 -0.43 -5.55
CA SER A 167 18.19 -1.62 -5.22
C SER A 167 17.29 -1.80 -6.44
N ALA A 168 17.51 -2.87 -7.19
CA ALA A 168 16.39 -3.43 -7.92
C ALA A 168 15.27 -3.53 -6.89
N ALA A 169 14.13 -2.93 -7.20
CA ALA A 169 12.95 -3.06 -6.38
C ALA A 169 12.73 -4.53 -6.08
N ASP A 170 12.74 -4.89 -4.79
CA ASP A 170 12.57 -6.27 -4.37
C ASP A 170 11.08 -6.64 -4.44
N LEU A 171 10.63 -7.07 -5.62
CA LEU A 171 9.26 -7.49 -5.89
C LEU A 171 8.92 -8.86 -5.29
N SER A 172 9.88 -9.52 -4.62
CA SER A 172 9.62 -10.78 -3.94
C SER A 172 8.86 -10.59 -2.62
N ARG A 173 8.86 -9.39 -2.04
CA ARG A 173 8.39 -9.14 -0.67
C ARG A 173 7.36 -8.02 -0.58
N TYR A 174 6.38 -8.19 0.28
CA TYR A 174 5.50 -7.12 0.77
C TYR A 174 5.73 -6.91 2.27
N ARG A 175 6.20 -5.71 2.66
CA ARG A 175 6.68 -5.44 4.03
C ARG A 175 7.72 -6.49 4.45
N ASP A 176 7.36 -7.34 5.39
CA ASP A 176 8.20 -8.42 5.93
C ASP A 176 7.81 -9.81 5.38
N PHE A 177 6.83 -9.90 4.47
CA PHE A 177 6.30 -11.17 3.95
C PHE A 177 6.81 -11.47 2.55
N GLU A 178 7.52 -12.58 2.38
CA GLU A 178 8.17 -12.97 1.13
C GLU A 178 7.38 -14.05 0.37
N LEU A 179 7.12 -13.81 -0.91
CA LEU A 179 6.50 -14.77 -1.84
C LEU A 179 7.40 -16.01 -2.00
N GLY A 180 6.81 -17.19 -1.86
CA GLY A 180 7.49 -18.49 -1.84
C GLY A 180 7.75 -19.04 -0.43
N THR A 181 7.54 -18.24 0.62
CA THR A 181 7.64 -18.67 2.02
C THR A 181 6.57 -19.70 2.36
N ASP A 182 6.85 -20.57 3.34
CA ASP A 182 5.89 -21.58 3.78
C ASP A 182 4.80 -21.04 4.72
N LEU A 183 3.65 -21.71 4.76
CA LEU A 183 2.51 -21.36 5.61
C LEU A 183 2.87 -21.26 7.11
N ALA A 184 3.73 -22.14 7.63
CA ALA A 184 4.06 -22.15 9.04
C ALA A 184 4.91 -20.95 9.45
N THR A 185 5.79 -20.50 8.56
CA THR A 185 6.57 -19.27 8.75
C THR A 185 5.69 -18.02 8.71
N ILE A 186 4.80 -17.90 7.71
CA ILE A 186 3.88 -16.75 7.64
C ILE A 186 2.93 -16.72 8.84
N ALA A 187 2.35 -17.86 9.22
CA ALA A 187 1.45 -17.95 10.37
C ALA A 187 2.13 -17.47 11.66
N ARG A 188 3.38 -17.90 11.92
CA ARG A 188 4.16 -17.43 13.07
C ARG A 188 4.39 -15.91 13.05
N GLN A 189 4.70 -15.36 11.89
CA GLN A 189 4.98 -13.94 11.73
C GLN A 189 3.78 -13.05 12.04
N VAL A 190 2.57 -13.52 11.73
CA VAL A 190 1.32 -12.82 12.04
C VAL A 190 0.71 -13.23 13.39
N SER A 191 1.45 -13.95 14.24
CA SER A 191 0.97 -14.50 15.52
C SER A 191 -0.30 -15.36 15.39
N SER A 192 -0.40 -16.14 14.30
CA SER A 192 -1.50 -17.05 13.97
C SER A 192 -1.03 -18.51 14.00
N SER A 193 -1.98 -19.45 13.97
CA SER A 193 -1.70 -20.89 13.82
C SER A 193 -1.88 -21.33 12.36
N PRO A 194 -1.03 -22.21 11.81
CA PRO A 194 -1.24 -22.80 10.48
C PRO A 194 -2.61 -23.47 10.31
N SER A 195 -3.20 -23.97 11.41
CA SER A 195 -4.54 -24.57 11.42
C SER A 195 -5.68 -23.59 11.18
N GLN A 196 -5.42 -22.28 11.25
CA GLN A 196 -6.40 -21.23 10.96
C GLN A 196 -6.50 -20.93 9.46
N ALA A 197 -5.62 -21.51 8.62
CA ALA A 197 -5.71 -21.37 7.18
C ALA A 197 -6.94 -22.11 6.64
N ASN A 198 -7.80 -21.37 5.95
CA ASN A 198 -8.96 -21.93 5.29
C ASN A 198 -8.51 -22.78 4.09
N THR A 199 -9.00 -24.02 4.01
CA THR A 199 -8.66 -24.90 2.87
C THR A 199 -9.65 -24.67 1.75
N ILE A 200 -9.18 -24.14 0.62
CA ILE A 200 -9.99 -23.89 -0.57
C ILE A 200 -10.14 -25.18 -1.38
N HIS A 201 -9.01 -25.86 -1.63
CA HIS A 201 -8.98 -27.15 -2.32
C HIS A 201 -7.95 -28.08 -1.67
N ARG A 202 -8.23 -29.40 -1.67
CA ARG A 202 -7.28 -30.45 -1.23
C ARG A 202 -6.79 -31.33 -2.36
N ARG A 203 -7.47 -31.32 -3.50
CA ARG A 203 -7.23 -32.18 -4.65
C ARG A 203 -7.44 -31.35 -5.91
N PRO A 204 -6.56 -31.41 -6.93
CA PRO A 204 -5.35 -32.25 -6.99
C PRO A 204 -4.18 -31.72 -6.13
N ALA A 205 -4.18 -30.43 -5.79
CA ALA A 205 -3.16 -29.79 -4.96
C ALA A 205 -3.80 -29.08 -3.76
N LEU A 206 -3.00 -28.81 -2.73
CA LEU A 206 -3.47 -28.14 -1.52
C LEU A 206 -3.44 -26.62 -1.73
N ILE A 207 -4.62 -25.99 -1.80
CA ILE A 207 -4.77 -24.54 -1.90
C ILE A 207 -5.42 -24.03 -0.62
N GLN A 208 -4.77 -23.06 0.02
CA GLN A 208 -5.21 -22.52 1.30
C GLN A 208 -5.09 -21.01 1.35
N ASP A 209 -5.98 -20.36 2.09
CA ASP A 209 -5.94 -18.93 2.35
C ASP A 209 -5.80 -18.67 3.87
N LEU A 210 -4.88 -17.78 4.23
CA LEU A 210 -4.75 -17.26 5.59
C LEU A 210 -5.07 -15.76 5.57
N SER A 211 -6.14 -15.38 6.28
CA SER A 211 -6.53 -13.98 6.46
C SER A 211 -5.82 -13.38 7.67
N TRP A 212 -5.29 -12.17 7.52
CA TRP A 212 -4.68 -11.41 8.59
C TRP A 212 -5.12 -9.94 8.54
N ARG A 213 -5.38 -9.36 9.71
CA ARG A 213 -5.69 -7.94 9.85
C ARG A 213 -4.60 -7.28 10.70
N PRO A 214 -3.81 -6.36 10.13
CA PRO A 214 -2.77 -5.69 10.90
C PRO A 214 -3.41 -4.82 12.00
N GLN A 215 -2.93 -4.93 13.23
CA GLN A 215 -3.45 -4.15 14.35
C GLN A 215 -2.73 -2.81 14.47
N SER A 216 -3.49 -1.72 14.66
CA SER A 216 -2.92 -0.44 15.10
C SER A 216 -2.59 -0.54 16.59
N LEU A 217 -1.30 -0.67 16.94
CA LEU A 217 -0.86 -0.84 18.33
C LEU A 217 -0.92 0.49 19.11
N GLY A 218 -2.11 0.86 19.56
CA GLY A 218 -2.31 1.87 20.61
C GLY A 218 -2.63 3.31 20.12
N PRO A 219 -2.93 4.23 21.07
CA PRO A 219 -3.46 5.57 20.77
C PRO A 219 -2.50 6.49 20.01
N SER A 220 -1.22 6.13 19.97
CA SER A 220 -0.13 6.88 19.33
C SER A 220 0.49 6.15 18.13
N ALA A 221 0.03 4.94 17.78
CA ALA A 221 0.50 4.25 16.59
C ALA A 221 0.00 4.98 15.33
N ASN A 222 0.85 5.01 14.30
CA ASN A 222 0.43 5.44 12.98
C ASN A 222 -0.77 4.60 12.56
N LYS A 223 -1.85 5.27 12.15
CA LYS A 223 -3.10 4.64 11.72
C LYS A 223 -2.80 3.70 10.56
N GLU A 224 -3.09 2.41 10.72
CA GLU A 224 -2.85 1.39 9.70
C GLU A 224 -3.87 1.55 8.57
N SER A 225 -3.39 1.78 7.34
CA SER A 225 -4.26 1.91 6.17
C SER A 225 -4.64 0.58 5.55
N VAL A 226 -3.96 -0.51 5.91
CA VAL A 226 -4.31 -1.86 5.45
C VAL A 226 -5.40 -2.44 6.34
N GLN A 227 -6.57 -2.71 5.75
CA GLN A 227 -7.69 -3.31 6.45
C GLN A 227 -7.49 -4.82 6.63
N GLU A 228 -7.05 -5.49 5.57
CA GLU A 228 -6.94 -6.95 5.53
C GLU A 228 -5.89 -7.39 4.51
N VAL A 229 -5.17 -8.45 4.84
CA VAL A 229 -4.23 -9.14 3.96
C VAL A 229 -4.65 -10.60 3.88
N ILE A 230 -4.77 -11.12 2.66
CA ILE A 230 -5.02 -12.54 2.38
C ILE A 230 -3.76 -13.13 1.77
N PHE A 231 -3.19 -14.11 2.46
CA PHE A 231 -2.08 -14.91 2.00
C PHE A 231 -2.62 -16.20 1.38
N SER A 232 -2.35 -16.43 0.09
CA SER A 232 -2.78 -17.66 -0.60
C SER A 232 -1.59 -18.58 -0.86
N PHE A 233 -1.79 -19.84 -0.54
CA PHE A 233 -0.76 -20.89 -0.56
C PHE A 233 -1.13 -21.98 -1.56
N TYR A 234 -0.12 -22.49 -2.26
CA TYR A 234 -0.18 -23.65 -3.14
C TYR A 234 0.87 -24.66 -2.65
N ASP A 235 0.43 -25.85 -2.24
CA ASP A 235 1.27 -26.86 -1.58
C ASP A 235 2.13 -26.25 -0.47
N SER A 236 1.47 -25.47 0.39
CA SER A 236 2.07 -24.72 1.51
C SER A 236 3.05 -23.61 1.13
N LYS A 237 3.23 -23.26 -0.15
CA LYS A 237 4.06 -22.14 -0.60
C LYS A 237 3.24 -20.90 -0.91
N LEU A 238 3.61 -19.76 -0.33
CA LEU A 238 2.94 -18.48 -0.55
C LEU A 238 3.10 -18.06 -2.02
N PHE A 239 2.01 -18.02 -2.78
CA PHE A 239 2.06 -17.61 -4.18
C PHE A 239 1.37 -16.29 -4.45
N ARG A 240 0.48 -15.85 -3.54
CA ARG A 240 -0.25 -14.58 -3.69
C ARG A 240 -0.45 -13.89 -2.34
N ILE A 241 -0.29 -12.58 -2.34
CA ILE A 241 -0.60 -11.68 -1.22
C ILE A 241 -1.61 -10.65 -1.74
N ALA A 242 -2.83 -10.66 -1.23
CA ALA A 242 -3.86 -9.67 -1.58
C ALA A 242 -4.08 -8.71 -0.42
N ILE A 243 -3.83 -7.43 -0.63
CA ILE A 243 -3.91 -6.36 0.36
C ILE A 243 -5.12 -5.49 0.06
N SER A 244 -6.09 -5.51 0.96
CA SER A 244 -7.25 -4.62 0.93
C SER A 244 -6.97 -3.41 1.81
N TYR A 245 -7.01 -2.21 1.23
CA TYR A 245 -6.86 -0.97 1.98
C TYR A 245 -8.20 -0.53 2.58
N ASP A 246 -8.14 0.07 3.77
CA ASP A 246 -9.32 0.62 4.43
C ASP A 246 -9.78 1.88 3.69
N ARG A 247 -11.02 1.85 3.21
CA ARG A 247 -11.62 2.93 2.42
C ARG A 247 -11.60 4.28 3.15
N TYR A 248 -11.78 4.29 4.46
CA TYR A 248 -11.81 5.52 5.25
C TYR A 248 -10.39 6.05 5.53
N GLU A 249 -9.40 5.17 5.61
CA GLU A 249 -7.99 5.58 5.75
C GLU A 249 -7.39 6.09 4.45
N THR A 250 -7.93 5.67 3.32
CA THR A 250 -7.47 6.08 1.98
C THR A 250 -8.41 7.06 1.29
N GLU A 251 -9.36 7.63 2.03
CA GLU A 251 -10.31 8.60 1.48
C GLU A 251 -9.58 9.86 0.97
N GLY A 252 -9.94 10.28 -0.24
CA GLY A 252 -9.31 11.41 -0.93
C GLY A 252 -8.01 11.07 -1.68
N LEU A 253 -7.47 9.86 -1.54
CA LEU A 253 -6.34 9.40 -2.36
C LEU A 253 -6.81 9.00 -3.77
N THR A 254 -6.05 9.43 -4.76
CA THR A 254 -6.25 9.07 -6.17
C THR A 254 -5.40 7.86 -6.55
N ALA A 255 -5.65 7.26 -7.73
CA ALA A 255 -4.75 6.21 -8.21
C ALA A 255 -3.32 6.71 -8.39
N ASP A 256 -3.12 7.96 -8.83
CA ASP A 256 -1.79 8.52 -8.98
C ASP A 256 -1.06 8.60 -7.63
N ASP A 257 -1.76 8.92 -6.54
CA ASP A 257 -1.18 8.92 -5.18
C ASP A 257 -0.74 7.51 -4.75
N PHE A 258 -1.57 6.49 -5.01
CA PHE A 258 -1.20 5.09 -4.75
C PHE A 258 -0.02 4.65 -5.61
N ILE A 259 -0.04 4.98 -6.91
CA ILE A 259 1.03 4.65 -7.84
C ILE A 259 2.34 5.31 -7.38
N GLU A 260 2.32 6.59 -7.02
CA GLU A 260 3.49 7.31 -6.51
C GLU A 260 4.04 6.64 -5.24
N ALA A 261 3.17 6.37 -4.26
CA ALA A 261 3.56 5.78 -2.98
C ALA A 261 4.13 4.35 -3.13
N ILE A 262 3.50 3.52 -3.98
CA ILE A 262 3.93 2.14 -4.21
C ILE A 262 5.18 2.13 -5.09
N SER A 263 5.28 3.01 -6.08
CA SER A 263 6.49 3.14 -6.93
C SER A 263 7.70 3.63 -6.16
N ALA A 264 7.52 4.34 -5.05
CA ALA A 264 8.63 4.66 -4.15
C ALA A 264 9.25 3.40 -3.49
N THR A 265 8.50 2.29 -3.43
CA THR A 265 8.98 1.00 -2.90
C THR A 265 9.42 0.07 -4.03
N PHE A 266 8.60 -0.06 -5.09
CA PHE A 266 8.79 -1.05 -6.13
C PHE A 266 9.33 -0.51 -7.46
N GLY A 267 9.73 0.77 -7.50
CA GLY A 267 10.26 1.39 -8.71
C GLY A 267 9.17 1.73 -9.73
N THR A 268 9.55 1.82 -10.99
CA THR A 268 8.66 2.30 -12.06
C THR A 268 7.48 1.34 -12.29
N SER A 269 6.27 1.87 -12.25
CA SER A 269 5.06 1.14 -12.62
C SER A 269 4.83 1.16 -14.14
N GLU A 270 4.38 0.04 -14.69
CA GLU A 270 3.72 -0.03 -15.99
C GLU A 270 2.23 0.32 -15.80
N ARG A 271 1.69 1.22 -16.63
CA ARG A 271 0.24 1.44 -16.70
C ARG A 271 -0.34 0.50 -17.74
N PRO A 272 -1.26 -0.42 -17.38
CA PRO A 272 -1.92 -1.27 -18.36
C PRO A 272 -2.62 -0.40 -19.41
N THR A 273 -2.36 -0.66 -20.68
CA THR A 273 -3.10 0.01 -21.76
C THR A 273 -4.53 -0.51 -21.73
N PRO A 274 -5.56 0.36 -21.70
CA PRO A 274 -6.94 -0.08 -21.85
C PRO A 274 -7.07 -0.88 -23.15
N PRO A 275 -7.77 -2.03 -23.17
CA PRO A 275 -7.97 -2.76 -24.40
C PRO A 275 -8.64 -1.84 -25.43
N ALA A 276 -8.04 -1.74 -26.61
CA ALA A 276 -8.65 -1.07 -27.75
C ALA A 276 -9.97 -1.78 -28.08
N ASP A 277 -11.04 -1.00 -28.14
CA ASP A 277 -12.40 -1.38 -28.54
C ASP A 277 -13.22 -2.27 -27.60
N GLY A 278 -14.26 -1.67 -27.04
CA GLY A 278 -15.64 -2.09 -27.30
C GLY A 278 -16.15 -3.44 -26.76
N VAL A 279 -15.36 -4.23 -26.03
CA VAL A 279 -15.91 -5.40 -25.34
C VAL A 279 -16.70 -4.91 -24.13
N GLN A 280 -18.03 -4.85 -24.27
CA GLN A 280 -18.96 -4.70 -23.15
C GLN A 280 -18.66 -5.83 -22.14
N ARG A 281 -17.86 -5.52 -21.12
CA ARG A 281 -17.61 -6.44 -20.01
C ARG A 281 -18.91 -6.57 -19.22
N ALA A 282 -19.29 -7.81 -18.97
CA ALA A 282 -20.50 -8.15 -18.24
C ALA A 282 -20.54 -7.43 -16.88
N TYR A 283 -21.75 -7.05 -16.46
CA TYR A 283 -22.02 -6.33 -15.22
C TYR A 283 -21.57 -7.18 -14.01
N GLY A 284 -20.35 -6.94 -13.53
CA GLY A 284 -19.68 -7.73 -12.47
C GLY A 284 -18.15 -7.76 -12.56
N ASP A 285 -17.57 -7.57 -13.76
CA ASP A 285 -16.14 -7.79 -14.06
C ASP A 285 -15.27 -6.50 -14.09
N GLN A 286 -15.70 -5.43 -13.43
CA GLN A 286 -15.06 -4.10 -13.52
C GLN A 286 -13.93 -3.87 -12.50
N GLU A 287 -13.17 -4.91 -12.12
CA GLU A 287 -11.89 -4.69 -11.44
C GLU A 287 -10.89 -4.10 -12.46
N GLU A 288 -10.49 -2.84 -12.28
CA GLU A 288 -9.56 -2.16 -13.18
C GLU A 288 -8.14 -2.22 -12.62
N VAL A 289 -7.22 -2.86 -13.34
CA VAL A 289 -5.79 -2.77 -13.03
C VAL A 289 -5.29 -1.39 -13.46
N VAL A 290 -4.99 -0.53 -12.49
CA VAL A 290 -4.57 0.86 -12.75
C VAL A 290 -3.05 1.00 -12.87
N ALA A 291 -2.30 0.06 -12.28
CA ALA A 291 -0.85 0.00 -12.38
C ALA A 291 -0.32 -1.39 -12.06
N ARG A 292 0.85 -1.70 -12.62
CA ARG A 292 1.54 -2.98 -12.46
C ARG A 292 3.03 -2.74 -12.22
N TRP A 293 3.61 -3.45 -11.26
CA TRP A 293 5.07 -3.56 -11.08
C TRP A 293 5.44 -5.02 -11.28
N GLN A 294 6.42 -5.30 -12.14
CA GLN A 294 6.74 -6.68 -12.46
C GLN A 294 8.21 -6.90 -12.81
N ASP A 295 8.65 -8.13 -12.59
CA ASP A 295 9.89 -8.67 -13.12
C ASP A 295 9.64 -10.05 -13.75
N SER A 296 10.70 -10.83 -13.96
CA SER A 296 10.60 -12.18 -14.53
C SER A 296 9.88 -13.20 -13.65
N GLN A 297 9.82 -12.99 -12.34
CA GLN A 297 9.32 -13.96 -11.35
C GLN A 297 8.09 -13.46 -10.57
N TYR A 298 7.95 -12.15 -10.39
CA TYR A 298 6.99 -11.52 -9.50
C TYR A 298 6.18 -10.43 -10.20
N CYS A 299 4.97 -10.19 -9.70
CA CYS A 299 4.08 -9.14 -10.19
C CYS A 299 3.29 -8.55 -9.01
N PHE A 300 3.13 -7.24 -8.99
CA PHE A 300 2.21 -6.52 -8.12
C PHE A 300 1.23 -5.71 -8.96
N ASP A 301 -0.06 -5.96 -8.78
CA ASP A 301 -1.15 -5.26 -9.47
C ASP A 301 -1.90 -4.37 -8.49
N LEU A 302 -2.00 -3.08 -8.81
CA LEU A 302 -2.92 -2.17 -8.14
C LEU A 302 -4.27 -2.21 -8.87
N ILE A 303 -5.28 -2.66 -8.16
CA ILE A 303 -6.64 -2.86 -8.65
C ILE A 303 -7.56 -1.85 -8.00
N ARG A 304 -8.34 -1.15 -8.82
CA ARG A 304 -9.44 -0.31 -8.37
C ARG A 304 -10.74 -1.10 -8.44
N SER A 305 -11.51 -1.07 -7.35
CA SER A 305 -12.83 -1.71 -7.31
C SER A 305 -13.86 -0.98 -8.18
N ALA A 306 -14.72 -1.75 -8.87
CA ALA A 306 -15.84 -1.23 -9.66
C ALA A 306 -16.89 -0.48 -8.82
N TYR A 307 -17.10 -0.94 -7.57
CA TYR A 307 -18.25 -0.58 -6.76
C TYR A 307 -17.92 0.47 -5.67
N GLY A 308 -16.74 1.08 -5.72
CA GLY A 308 -16.37 2.19 -4.84
C GLY A 308 -14.90 2.60 -4.94
N PRO A 309 -14.46 3.67 -4.24
CA PRO A 309 -13.09 4.19 -4.27
C PRO A 309 -12.08 3.31 -3.52
N GLY A 310 -12.34 1.99 -3.42
CA GLY A 310 -11.45 1.03 -2.77
C GLY A 310 -10.34 0.60 -3.72
N PHE A 311 -9.12 0.55 -3.20
CA PHE A 311 -7.96 0.01 -3.88
C PHE A 311 -7.53 -1.30 -3.22
N ARG A 312 -7.04 -2.23 -4.04
CA ARG A 312 -6.40 -3.47 -3.60
C ARG A 312 -5.05 -3.59 -4.29
N LEU A 313 -4.02 -3.98 -3.53
CA LEU A 313 -2.72 -4.34 -4.09
C LEU A 313 -2.58 -5.86 -4.06
N VAL A 314 -2.23 -6.49 -5.18
CA VAL A 314 -2.13 -7.96 -5.29
C VAL A 314 -0.74 -8.34 -5.79
N GLY A 315 0.06 -8.95 -4.93
CA GLY A 315 1.37 -9.54 -5.26
C GLY A 315 1.23 -11.02 -5.65
N VAL A 316 1.92 -11.46 -6.70
CA VAL A 316 1.87 -12.83 -7.23
C VAL A 316 3.26 -13.34 -7.63
N LEU A 317 3.52 -14.61 -7.33
CA LEU A 317 4.64 -15.40 -7.83
C LEU A 317 4.26 -16.07 -9.16
N LYS A 318 4.75 -15.53 -10.27
CA LYS A 318 4.33 -15.87 -11.65
C LYS A 318 4.44 -17.37 -11.95
N LYS A 319 5.53 -18.02 -11.53
CA LYS A 319 5.77 -19.46 -11.79
C LYS A 319 4.71 -20.39 -11.21
N LEU A 320 3.94 -19.95 -10.21
CA LEU A 320 2.88 -20.76 -9.58
C LEU A 320 1.49 -20.40 -10.11
N GLN A 321 1.34 -19.35 -10.91
CA GLN A 321 0.03 -18.90 -11.39
C GLN A 321 -0.66 -19.94 -12.29
N GLU A 322 0.07 -20.50 -13.26
CA GLU A 322 -0.47 -21.54 -14.16
C GLU A 322 -0.77 -22.86 -13.43
N PRO A 323 0.14 -23.44 -12.61
CA PRO A 323 -0.16 -24.63 -11.82
C PRO A 323 -1.36 -24.47 -10.89
N VAL A 324 -1.49 -23.31 -10.23
CA VAL A 324 -2.64 -23.00 -9.37
C VAL A 324 -3.92 -22.96 -10.18
N GLN A 325 -3.94 -22.27 -11.31
CA GLN A 325 -5.14 -22.17 -12.14
C GLN A 325 -5.58 -23.53 -12.68
N ALA A 326 -4.62 -24.35 -13.13
CA ALA A 326 -4.88 -25.72 -13.55
C ALA A 326 -5.46 -26.57 -12.40
N ALA A 327 -4.89 -26.46 -11.19
CA ALA A 327 -5.39 -27.16 -10.01
C ALA A 327 -6.80 -26.72 -9.61
N ILE A 328 -7.13 -25.43 -9.70
CA ILE A 328 -8.49 -24.91 -9.41
C ILE A 328 -9.49 -25.44 -10.44
N THR A 329 -9.15 -25.38 -11.73
CA THR A 329 -10.02 -25.90 -12.80
C THR A 329 -10.26 -27.40 -12.65
N GLU A 330 -9.21 -28.16 -12.32
CA GLU A 330 -9.31 -29.60 -12.11
C GLU A 330 -10.07 -29.95 -10.83
N ALA A 331 -9.87 -29.20 -9.75
CA ALA A 331 -10.62 -29.37 -8.50
C ALA A 331 -12.12 -29.20 -8.75
N LYS A 332 -12.51 -28.16 -9.51
CA LYS A 332 -13.90 -27.94 -9.90
C LYS A 332 -14.46 -29.11 -10.71
N ARG A 333 -13.70 -29.59 -11.70
CA ARG A 333 -14.10 -30.75 -12.51
C ARG A 333 -14.34 -31.99 -11.65
N LEU A 334 -13.49 -32.24 -10.66
CA LEU A 334 -13.65 -33.35 -9.71
C LEU A 334 -14.85 -33.16 -8.79
N ASP A 335 -15.05 -31.95 -8.25
CA ASP A 335 -16.19 -31.64 -7.38
C ASP A 335 -17.53 -31.84 -8.11
N ASP A 336 -17.60 -31.46 -9.39
CA ASP A 336 -18.77 -31.64 -10.25
C ASP A 336 -19.04 -33.14 -10.53
N GLN A 337 -17.98 -33.95 -10.70
CA GLN A 337 -18.11 -35.40 -10.90
C GLN A 337 -18.51 -36.15 -9.62
N GLU A 338 -17.99 -35.73 -8.47
CA GLU A 338 -18.28 -36.35 -7.18
C GLU A 338 -19.62 -35.86 -6.58
N ALA A 339 -20.16 -34.72 -7.04
CA ALA A 339 -21.38 -34.14 -6.50
C ALA A 339 -22.59 -35.11 -6.48
N PRO A 340 -22.92 -35.85 -7.56
CA PRO A 340 -24.04 -36.79 -7.54
C PRO A 340 -23.85 -37.93 -6.53
N GLN A 341 -22.63 -38.45 -6.41
CA GLN A 341 -22.33 -39.54 -5.47
C GLN A 341 -22.38 -39.05 -4.02
N ARG A 342 -21.85 -37.86 -3.74
CA ARG A 342 -21.95 -37.23 -2.42
C ARG A 342 -23.40 -37.00 -2.01
N GLU A 343 -24.24 -36.55 -2.94
CA GLU A 343 -25.66 -36.33 -2.68
C GLU A 343 -26.41 -37.65 -2.42
N ALA A 344 -26.16 -38.69 -3.22
CA ALA A 344 -26.72 -40.01 -2.98
C ALA A 344 -26.32 -40.55 -1.60
N ALA A 345 -25.04 -40.43 -1.22
CA ALA A 345 -24.55 -40.84 0.09
C ALA A 345 -25.17 -40.03 1.23
N ARG A 346 -25.40 -38.71 1.03
CA ARG A 346 -26.10 -37.84 1.99
C ARG A 346 -27.52 -38.33 2.23
N ILE A 347 -28.27 -38.60 1.16
CA ILE A 347 -29.65 -39.10 1.24
C ILE A 347 -29.68 -40.44 1.98
N THR A 348 -28.82 -41.40 1.61
CA THR A 348 -28.76 -42.70 2.30
C THR A 348 -28.42 -42.56 3.78
N ALA A 349 -27.50 -41.65 4.14
CA ALA A 349 -27.17 -41.38 5.54
C ALA A 349 -28.33 -40.75 6.32
N GLU A 350 -29.08 -39.82 5.70
CA GLU A 350 -30.27 -39.20 6.29
C GLU A 350 -31.40 -40.21 6.51
N GLU A 351 -31.66 -41.07 5.54
CA GLU A 351 -32.64 -42.16 5.66
C GLU A 351 -32.25 -43.14 6.77
N ALA A 352 -30.99 -43.55 6.83
CA ALA A 352 -30.49 -44.42 7.90
C ALA A 352 -30.61 -43.77 9.28
N ALA A 353 -30.30 -42.47 9.40
CA ALA A 353 -30.46 -41.72 10.63
C ALA A 353 -31.94 -41.56 11.04
N ALA A 354 -32.83 -41.32 10.08
CA ALA A 354 -34.27 -41.24 10.32
C ALA A 354 -34.88 -42.58 10.75
N ALA A 355 -34.44 -43.68 10.14
CA ALA A 355 -34.83 -45.04 10.51
C ALA A 355 -34.35 -45.37 11.93
N ALA A 356 -33.07 -45.07 12.26
CA ALA A 356 -32.53 -45.28 13.59
C ALA A 356 -33.27 -44.46 14.67
N LYS A 357 -33.62 -43.21 14.35
CA LYS A 357 -34.42 -42.35 15.25
C LYS A 357 -35.82 -42.92 15.46
N SER A 358 -36.48 -43.37 14.39
CA SER A 358 -37.82 -43.96 14.45
C SER A 358 -37.82 -45.25 15.25
N GLU A 359 -36.81 -46.11 15.06
CA GLU A 359 -36.68 -47.36 15.81
C GLU A 359 -36.43 -47.11 17.30
N LYS A 360 -35.57 -46.14 17.64
CA LYS A 360 -35.36 -45.72 19.03
C LYS A 360 -36.67 -45.22 19.67
N ALA A 361 -37.45 -44.42 18.95
CA ALA A 361 -38.76 -43.95 19.42
C ALA A 361 -39.75 -45.11 19.58
N ARG A 362 -39.78 -46.06 18.65
CA ARG A 362 -40.61 -47.27 18.73
C ARG A 362 -40.30 -48.07 19.99
N LEU A 363 -39.03 -48.35 20.26
CA LEU A 363 -38.61 -49.10 21.45
C LEU A 363 -38.97 -48.38 22.77
N ALA A 364 -38.87 -47.04 22.80
CA ALA A 364 -39.22 -46.25 23.98
C ALA A 364 -40.74 -46.15 24.21
N ASN A 365 -41.54 -46.07 23.14
CA ASN A 365 -42.99 -45.85 23.21
C ASN A 365 -43.78 -47.15 23.34
N LYS A 366 -43.28 -48.26 22.77
CA LYS A 366 -43.93 -49.58 22.80
C LYS A 366 -44.37 -50.03 24.20
N PRO A 367 -43.57 -49.93 25.27
CA PRO A 367 -44.02 -50.33 26.62
C PRO A 367 -44.97 -49.32 27.30
N LYS A 368 -45.03 -48.08 26.81
CA LYS A 368 -45.87 -46.99 27.39
C LYS A 368 -47.23 -46.87 26.71
N PHE A 369 -47.36 -47.40 25.51
CA PHE A 369 -48.58 -47.33 24.72
C PHE A 369 -49.70 -48.15 25.38
N ARG A 370 -50.86 -47.53 25.60
CA ARG A 370 -52.10 -48.20 26.00
C ARG A 370 -53.15 -47.93 24.91
N PRO A 371 -53.77 -48.99 24.36
CA PRO A 371 -54.71 -48.88 23.25
C PRO A 371 -56.01 -48.18 23.62
#